data_AF-A0A2W4SKB4-F1
#
_entry.id   AF-A0A2W4SKB4-F1
#
_cell.length_a   1.000
_cell.length_b   1.000
_cell.length_c   1.000
_cell.angle_alpha   90.00
_cell.angle_beta   90.00
_cell.angle_gamma   90.00
#
_symmetry.space_group_name_H-M   'P 1'
#
loop_
_entity.id
_entity.type
_entity.pdbx_description
1 polymer ?
#
loop_
_entity_poly.entity_id
_entity_poly.type
_entity_poly.pdbx_seq_one_letter_code
_entity_poly.pdbx_strand_id
1 'polypeptide(L)'
;MAEIQSLAAQPRQAAFDGNDVAGLAAGLLELARSLPGGVSALAGVLAEFGGRLPDLARQLGALVERQMTPVERGQLAAASAPPPPASVASHVVRSGETLSSIAAANNTDWQSMARANGLANPDLIRPGQRLVIPGRAEAAAPTTPAPNAAAPSSGGVSAAGMTAIFDREAQAGVSNRLHWPGGASGVTLGPGYDLKGRSAASVVADLTAIGLDRGAAAQVARGAGLSGAAAREFAAANRGAVNLTAAQETALLSRTVAPYAEAVRANVRVPLNQNQFDALVSFAYNIGTAGFEGSSTLRRLNAGDAAGAADAMRLWNKSDGAVNQGLVNRREQEVRQFNTPAAAAIAPEAARLSAPARPATPAANDFAAQIATHGDAQARADFAAGRKVVVALRTDTNVASNDNGRYDDRIAVVWRDASGQVNVREFAGNTEPSGQYRYDGAKGSRGYGVDMNGDGRPDLGRIQAGSYRYTQQADRFLGNTYFRPDSTTPAQRDTNGDGRFDANDRNGLDRTGAGRSMLIHQGGASNTWSAGCQTLAGADFNSFVAALGGQRSFSYVLVNANP
;
A
#
# COMPACT_ATOMS: atom_id res chain seq x y z
N MET A 1 -20.73 26.65 39.69
CA MET A 1 -21.92 26.55 38.80
C MET A 1 -22.83 27.79 38.81
N ALA A 2 -22.60 28.80 39.67
CA ALA A 2 -23.35 30.08 39.61
C ALA A 2 -22.53 31.27 39.06
N GLU A 3 -21.28 31.06 38.66
CA GLU A 3 -20.38 32.13 38.16
C GLU A 3 -20.20 32.15 36.63
N ILE A 4 -20.76 31.18 35.90
CA ILE A 4 -20.62 31.09 34.44
C ILE A 4 -21.83 31.69 33.68
N GLN A 5 -22.92 32.05 34.39
CA GLN A 5 -24.12 32.65 33.77
C GLN A 5 -24.20 34.18 33.90
N SER A 6 -23.22 34.85 34.50
CA SER A 6 -23.26 36.32 34.72
C SER A 6 -22.53 37.16 33.66
N LEU A 7 -21.84 36.55 32.69
CA LEU A 7 -21.04 37.29 31.69
C LEU A 7 -21.75 37.51 30.34
N ALA A 8 -23.00 37.04 30.19
CA ALA A 8 -23.77 37.15 28.95
C ALA A 8 -24.77 38.33 28.94
N ALA A 9 -24.64 39.31 29.84
CA ALA A 9 -25.56 40.43 29.92
C ALA A 9 -24.86 41.75 30.22
N GLN A 10 -24.28 42.39 29.19
CA GLN A 10 -24.60 43.76 28.80
C GLN A 10 -23.81 44.22 27.57
N PRO A 11 -24.42 45.04 26.67
CA PRO A 11 -23.82 45.42 25.39
C PRO A 11 -23.11 46.77 25.51
N ARG A 12 -21.99 46.94 24.79
CA ARG A 12 -21.60 48.22 24.19
C ARG A 12 -20.54 48.03 23.11
N GLN A 13 -20.91 48.43 21.90
CA GLN A 13 -20.00 48.77 20.82
C GLN A 13 -18.95 49.77 21.32
N ALA A 14 -17.68 49.46 21.09
CA ALA A 14 -16.65 50.44 20.81
C ALA A 14 -15.76 49.84 19.72
N ALA A 15 -15.61 50.58 18.62
CA ALA A 15 -14.79 50.20 17.49
C ALA A 15 -13.35 49.90 17.95
N PHE A 16 -12.83 48.72 17.59
CA PHE A 16 -11.41 48.40 17.74
C PHE A 16 -10.64 49.14 16.65
N ASP A 17 -9.94 50.20 17.04
CA ASP A 17 -8.96 50.87 16.18
C ASP A 17 -7.66 50.04 16.17
N GLY A 18 -7.21 49.66 14.97
CA GLY A 18 -6.22 48.60 14.73
C GLY A 18 -4.77 48.92 15.07
N ASN A 19 -4.46 49.64 16.15
CA ASN A 19 -3.08 49.98 16.54
C ASN A 19 -2.71 49.75 18.02
N ASP A 20 -3.57 49.14 18.85
CA ASP A 20 -3.21 48.81 20.24
C ASP A 20 -2.53 47.42 20.36
N VAL A 21 -1.23 47.41 20.10
CA VAL A 21 -0.36 46.23 20.21
C VAL A 21 -0.25 45.73 21.66
N ALA A 22 -0.43 46.60 22.65
CA ALA A 22 -0.38 46.24 24.06
C ALA A 22 -1.63 45.45 24.49
N GLY A 23 -2.80 45.83 23.98
CA GLY A 23 -4.06 45.10 24.20
C GLY A 23 -4.04 43.68 23.60
N LEU A 24 -3.48 43.53 22.40
CA LEU A 24 -3.31 42.22 21.74
C LEU A 24 -2.31 41.31 22.49
N ALA A 25 -1.20 41.88 22.98
CA ALA A 25 -0.21 41.13 23.75
C ALA A 25 -0.75 40.66 25.11
N ALA A 26 -1.56 41.49 25.78
CA ALA A 26 -2.22 41.12 27.03
C ALA A 26 -3.24 39.99 26.83
N GLY A 27 -4.02 40.03 25.73
CA GLY A 27 -4.98 38.99 25.37
C GLY A 27 -4.34 37.63 25.05
N LEU A 28 -3.21 37.62 24.34
CA LEU A 28 -2.46 36.40 24.01
C LEU A 28 -1.79 35.77 25.24
N LEU A 29 -1.36 36.58 26.22
CA LEU A 29 -0.77 36.08 27.46
C LEU A 29 -1.82 35.42 28.38
N GLU A 30 -3.03 35.98 28.45
CA GLU A 30 -4.17 35.37 29.15
C GLU A 30 -4.57 34.04 28.49
N LEU A 31 -4.62 33.99 27.16
CA LEU A 31 -4.90 32.76 26.41
C LEU A 31 -3.84 31.68 26.67
N ALA A 32 -2.55 32.04 26.69
CA ALA A 32 -1.44 31.13 26.98
C ALA A 32 -1.50 30.51 28.38
N ARG A 33 -2.03 31.23 29.38
CA ARG A 33 -2.20 30.72 30.75
C ARG A 33 -3.35 29.74 30.88
N SER A 34 -4.31 29.78 29.97
CA SER A 34 -5.50 28.92 30.00
C SER A 34 -5.29 27.56 29.31
N LEU A 35 -4.18 27.36 28.59
CA LEU A 35 -3.88 26.14 27.84
C LEU A 35 -2.96 25.17 28.61
N PRO A 36 -3.24 23.85 28.63
CA PRO A 36 -2.30 22.85 29.11
C PRO A 36 -1.05 22.84 28.21
N GLY A 37 0.09 23.27 28.74
CA GLY A 37 1.35 23.41 27.99
C GLY A 37 1.85 24.85 27.82
N GLY A 38 1.11 25.85 28.30
CA GLY A 38 1.59 27.23 28.41
C GLY A 38 1.99 27.87 27.07
N VAL A 39 2.99 28.76 27.12
CA VAL A 39 3.46 29.57 25.97
C VAL A 39 3.95 28.71 24.80
N SER A 40 4.39 27.47 25.06
CA SER A 40 4.84 26.52 24.03
C SER A 40 3.72 26.09 23.07
N ALA A 41 2.45 26.13 23.50
CA ALA A 41 1.31 25.84 22.65
C ALA A 41 1.00 27.00 21.66
N LEU A 42 1.45 28.21 21.96
CA LEU A 42 1.16 29.41 21.15
C LEU A 42 1.95 29.44 19.83
N ALA A 43 3.13 28.82 19.79
CA ALA A 43 3.96 28.74 18.58
C ALA A 43 3.30 27.91 17.46
N GLY A 44 2.49 26.91 17.83
CA GLY A 44 1.68 26.12 16.88
C GLY A 44 0.48 26.90 16.35
N VAL A 45 -0.19 27.67 17.20
CA VAL A 45 -1.36 28.50 16.83
C VAL A 45 -0.95 29.67 15.93
N LEU A 46 0.22 30.27 16.17
CA LEU A 46 0.74 31.37 15.35
C LEU A 46 1.21 30.93 13.95
N ALA A 47 1.44 29.63 13.73
CA ALA A 47 1.81 29.09 12.43
C ALA A 47 0.63 29.00 11.44
N GLU A 48 -0.63 29.10 11.91
CA GLU A 48 -1.84 29.05 11.08
C GLU A 48 -2.29 30.41 10.52
N PHE A 49 -1.70 31.53 10.95
CA PHE A 49 -2.04 32.86 10.42
C PHE A 49 -1.04 33.33 9.37
N GLY A 50 -1.40 33.15 8.10
CA GLY A 50 -0.54 33.41 6.95
C GLY A 50 -0.05 34.86 6.76
N GLY A 51 1.23 34.99 6.38
CA GLY A 51 1.68 35.89 5.31
C GLY A 51 2.04 37.34 5.64
N ARG A 52 1.84 37.83 6.86
CA ARG A 52 2.39 39.12 7.34
C ARG A 52 2.85 38.89 8.76
N LEU A 53 3.98 39.48 9.19
CA LEU A 53 4.62 39.44 10.54
C LEU A 53 6.06 38.86 10.65
N PRO A 54 6.97 38.97 9.66
CA PRO A 54 8.40 38.74 9.94
C PRO A 54 8.98 39.71 11.00
N ASP A 55 8.44 40.94 11.07
CA ASP A 55 8.94 41.97 11.99
C ASP A 55 8.41 41.80 13.42
N LEU A 56 7.16 41.35 13.59
CA LEU A 56 6.59 41.12 14.92
C LEU A 56 7.18 39.86 15.57
N ALA A 57 7.42 38.81 14.79
CA ALA A 57 8.11 37.61 15.27
C ALA A 57 9.53 37.96 15.79
N ARG A 58 10.22 38.89 15.10
CA ARG A 58 11.56 39.36 15.50
C ARG A 58 11.52 40.21 16.78
N GLN A 59 10.53 41.09 16.90
CA GLN A 59 10.37 41.94 18.09
C GLN A 59 9.91 41.15 19.32
N LEU A 60 9.03 40.16 19.13
CA LEU A 60 8.60 39.25 20.20
C LEU A 60 9.74 38.32 20.64
N GLY A 61 10.54 37.80 19.70
CA GLY A 61 11.73 37.01 20.03
C GLY A 61 12.73 37.78 20.90
N ALA A 62 13.00 39.05 20.56
CA ALA A 62 13.90 39.90 21.33
C ALA A 62 13.37 40.26 22.73
N LEU A 63 12.05 40.28 22.93
CA LEU A 63 11.42 40.56 24.22
C LEU A 63 11.43 39.33 25.14
N VAL A 64 11.24 38.15 24.55
CA VAL A 64 11.29 36.85 25.23
C VAL A 64 12.71 36.55 25.73
N GLU A 65 13.75 36.80 24.92
CA GLU A 65 15.16 36.60 25.32
C GLU A 65 15.58 37.49 26.51
N ARG A 66 15.01 38.69 26.63
CA ARG A 66 15.30 39.63 27.73
C ARG A 66 14.70 39.20 29.07
N GLN A 67 13.68 38.35 29.07
CA GLN A 67 13.01 37.88 30.30
C GLN A 67 13.44 36.46 30.72
N MET A 68 14.24 35.77 29.91
CA MET A 68 14.73 34.41 30.21
C MET A 68 15.87 34.38 31.24
N THR A 69 15.78 33.40 32.14
CA THR A 69 16.81 33.12 33.15
C THR A 69 18.10 32.57 32.51
N PRO A 70 19.26 32.66 33.19
CA PRO A 70 20.51 32.11 32.67
C PRO A 70 20.47 30.60 32.37
N VAL A 71 19.63 29.84 33.08
CA VAL A 71 19.46 28.39 32.88
C VAL A 71 18.70 28.09 31.57
N GLU A 72 17.64 28.86 31.29
CA GLU A 72 16.86 28.75 30.04
C GLU A 72 17.68 29.19 28.82
N ARG A 73 18.52 30.23 28.98
CA ARG A 73 19.49 30.64 27.95
C ARG A 73 20.53 29.56 27.65
N GLY A 74 21.00 28.83 28.67
CA GLY A 74 21.94 27.72 28.50
C GLY A 74 21.35 26.53 27.72
N GLN A 75 20.04 26.29 27.86
CA GLN A 75 19.35 25.21 27.16
C GLN A 75 19.00 25.55 25.70
N LEU A 76 18.73 26.83 25.37
CA LEU A 76 18.51 27.28 23.99
C LEU A 76 19.80 27.37 23.15
N ALA A 77 20.93 27.77 23.77
CA ALA A 77 22.21 27.89 23.07
C ALA A 77 22.80 26.54 22.64
N ALA A 78 22.47 25.45 23.33
CA ALA A 78 22.85 24.09 22.95
C ALA A 78 22.07 23.55 21.73
N ALA A 79 20.96 24.19 21.36
CA ALA A 79 20.07 23.75 20.28
C ALA A 79 20.27 24.50 18.94
N SER A 80 21.24 25.42 18.85
CA SER A 80 21.38 26.33 17.70
C SER A 80 22.83 26.60 17.22
N ALA A 81 23.77 25.69 17.45
CA ALA A 81 25.09 25.78 16.81
C ALA A 81 25.00 25.41 15.30
N PRO A 82 25.53 26.22 14.38
CA PRO A 82 25.53 25.90 12.95
C PRO A 82 26.57 24.79 12.64
N PRO A 83 26.28 23.86 11.71
CA PRO A 83 27.21 22.79 11.36
C PRO A 83 28.44 23.32 10.58
N PRO A 84 29.62 22.67 10.70
CA PRO A 84 30.80 23.05 9.94
C PRO A 84 30.63 22.79 8.42
N PRO A 85 31.37 23.48 7.54
CA PRO A 85 31.23 23.33 6.10
C PRO A 85 31.56 21.89 5.65
N ALA A 86 30.64 21.27 4.92
CA ALA A 86 30.77 19.89 4.44
C ALA A 86 31.92 19.76 3.42
N SER A 87 32.88 18.88 3.72
CA SER A 87 33.90 18.43 2.78
C SER A 87 33.25 17.62 1.65
N VAL A 88 33.47 18.04 0.40
CA VAL A 88 32.91 17.39 -0.79
C VAL A 88 33.69 16.09 -1.06
N ALA A 89 33.11 14.94 -0.70
CA ALA A 89 33.68 13.64 -1.05
C ALA A 89 33.66 13.44 -2.58
N SER A 90 34.73 12.87 -3.15
CA SER A 90 34.81 12.58 -4.58
C SER A 90 35.36 11.19 -4.87
N HIS A 91 34.85 10.55 -5.92
CA HIS A 91 35.20 9.20 -6.38
C HIS A 91 35.85 9.26 -7.77
N VAL A 92 36.92 8.48 -7.97
CA VAL A 92 37.56 8.34 -9.29
C VAL A 92 37.07 7.05 -9.92
N VAL A 93 36.37 7.18 -11.05
CA VAL A 93 35.75 6.07 -11.79
C VAL A 93 36.81 5.03 -12.17
N ARG A 94 36.58 3.76 -11.84
CA ARG A 94 37.43 2.63 -12.23
C ARG A 94 36.84 1.92 -13.44
N SER A 95 37.68 1.16 -14.14
CA SER A 95 37.23 0.34 -15.27
C SER A 95 36.15 -0.64 -14.84
N GLY A 96 34.98 -0.58 -15.49
CA GLY A 96 33.83 -1.46 -15.22
C GLY A 96 32.80 -0.90 -14.24
N GLU A 97 33.02 0.29 -13.66
CA GLU A 97 32.02 0.96 -12.82
C GLU A 97 31.03 1.76 -13.69
N THR A 98 29.76 1.79 -13.29
CA THR A 98 28.72 2.65 -13.86
C THR A 98 28.35 3.74 -12.87
N LEU A 99 27.73 4.83 -13.34
CA LEU A 99 27.30 5.91 -12.45
C LEU A 99 26.34 5.39 -11.37
N SER A 100 25.48 4.43 -11.74
CA SER A 100 24.57 3.72 -10.85
C SER A 100 25.27 2.83 -9.83
N SER A 101 26.33 2.10 -10.21
CA SER A 101 27.06 1.27 -9.25
C SER A 101 27.85 2.14 -8.25
N ILE A 102 28.39 3.28 -8.70
CA ILE A 102 29.09 4.24 -7.84
C ILE A 102 28.12 4.94 -6.91
N ALA A 103 26.96 5.38 -7.43
CA ALA A 103 25.92 6.02 -6.63
C ALA A 103 25.41 5.07 -5.53
N ALA A 104 25.06 3.84 -5.91
CA ALA A 104 24.59 2.81 -4.98
C ALA A 104 25.65 2.49 -3.91
N ALA A 105 26.92 2.39 -4.29
CA ALA A 105 28.02 2.17 -3.34
C ALA A 105 28.20 3.33 -2.33
N ASN A 106 27.67 4.51 -2.65
CA ASN A 106 27.79 5.71 -1.83
C ASN A 106 26.45 6.17 -1.24
N ASN A 107 25.43 5.30 -1.19
CA ASN A 107 24.10 5.59 -0.63
C ASN A 107 23.44 6.84 -1.24
N THR A 108 23.68 7.06 -2.54
CA THR A 108 23.00 8.10 -3.32
C THR A 108 22.46 7.46 -4.60
N ASP A 109 21.68 8.21 -5.37
CA ASP A 109 21.15 7.75 -6.65
C ASP A 109 21.96 8.36 -7.80
N TRP A 110 21.93 7.69 -8.95
CA TRP A 110 22.71 8.13 -10.10
C TRP A 110 22.21 9.44 -10.68
N GLN A 111 20.93 9.81 -10.45
CA GLN A 111 20.36 11.07 -10.89
C GLN A 111 20.93 12.24 -10.09
N SER A 112 21.05 12.09 -8.78
CA SER A 112 21.68 13.02 -7.85
C SER A 112 23.16 13.16 -8.15
N MET A 113 23.85 12.04 -8.41
CA MET A 113 25.23 12.04 -8.89
C MET A 113 25.39 12.73 -10.25
N ALA A 114 24.51 12.47 -11.22
CA ALA A 114 24.56 13.08 -12.54
C ALA A 114 24.38 14.60 -12.46
N ARG A 115 23.40 15.06 -11.66
CA ARG A 115 23.16 16.49 -11.43
C ARG A 115 24.33 17.16 -10.71
N ALA A 116 24.84 16.55 -9.64
CA ALA A 116 25.97 17.07 -8.87
C ALA A 116 27.27 17.19 -9.70
N ASN A 117 27.38 16.41 -10.77
CA ASN A 117 28.54 16.39 -11.66
C ASN A 117 28.29 17.01 -13.05
N GLY A 118 27.10 17.59 -13.28
CA GLY A 118 26.74 18.17 -14.57
C GLY A 118 26.80 17.19 -15.75
N LEU A 119 26.55 15.90 -15.51
CA LEU A 119 26.64 14.87 -16.55
C LEU A 119 25.41 14.95 -17.47
N ALA A 120 25.61 15.46 -18.69
CA ALA A 120 24.57 15.51 -19.72
C ALA A 120 24.17 14.10 -20.21
N ASN A 121 25.11 13.15 -20.19
CA ASN A 121 24.84 11.74 -20.44
C ASN A 121 25.37 10.89 -19.26
N PRO A 122 24.47 10.42 -18.37
CA PRO A 122 24.80 9.60 -17.21
C PRO A 122 25.44 8.24 -17.54
N ASP A 123 25.21 7.73 -18.76
CA ASP A 123 25.77 6.44 -19.23
C ASP A 123 27.20 6.58 -19.77
N LEU A 124 27.71 7.81 -19.89
CA LEU A 124 29.03 8.09 -20.45
C LEU A 124 29.97 8.65 -19.38
N ILE A 125 30.44 7.76 -18.49
CA ILE A 125 31.56 8.04 -17.58
C ILE A 125 32.81 7.27 -18.01
N ARG A 126 33.99 7.87 -17.83
CA ARG A 126 35.27 7.27 -18.26
C ARG A 126 36.11 6.84 -17.07
N PRO A 127 36.83 5.70 -17.15
CA PRO A 127 37.83 5.37 -16.15
C PRO A 127 38.84 6.51 -15.96
N GLY A 128 39.11 6.88 -14.71
CA GLY A 128 39.91 8.04 -14.33
C GLY A 128 39.13 9.35 -14.14
N GLN A 129 37.85 9.39 -14.51
CA GLN A 129 37.00 10.57 -14.29
C GLN A 129 36.69 10.75 -12.80
N ARG A 130 36.88 11.96 -12.26
CA ARG A 130 36.54 12.29 -10.87
C ARG A 130 35.09 12.78 -10.79
N LEU A 131 34.31 12.18 -9.91
CA LEU A 131 32.91 12.52 -9.66
C LEU A 131 32.73 12.98 -8.20
N VAL A 132 32.07 14.10 -8.00
CA VAL A 132 31.56 14.60 -6.73
C VAL A 132 30.43 13.70 -6.25
N ILE A 133 30.49 13.29 -4.98
CA ILE A 133 29.43 12.52 -4.34
C ILE A 133 28.60 13.47 -3.46
N PRO A 134 27.33 13.74 -3.80
CA PRO A 134 26.47 14.57 -2.98
C PRO A 134 26.08 13.84 -1.68
N GLY A 135 26.23 14.51 -0.53
CA GLY A 135 25.58 14.11 0.72
C GLY A 135 26.40 13.36 1.78
N ARG A 136 27.74 13.26 1.68
CA ARG A 136 28.53 12.60 2.73
C ARG A 136 29.06 13.60 3.77
N ALA A 137 28.45 13.63 4.96
CA ALA A 137 29.16 14.01 6.18
C ALA A 137 29.99 12.80 6.65
N GLU A 138 31.27 13.01 6.92
CA GLU A 138 32.22 11.95 7.27
C GLU A 138 31.91 11.40 8.68
N ALA A 139 31.32 10.21 8.75
CA ALA A 139 31.25 9.43 9.98
C ALA A 139 32.54 8.60 10.12
N ALA A 140 33.09 8.62 11.34
CA ALA A 140 34.30 7.96 11.75
C ALA A 140 34.36 6.44 11.41
N ALA A 141 35.59 5.94 11.37
CA ALA A 141 36.06 4.61 10.96
C ALA A 141 35.19 3.39 11.39
N PRO A 142 35.27 2.27 10.65
CA PRO A 142 34.25 1.24 10.64
C PRO A 142 34.40 0.28 11.82
N THR A 143 33.35 0.11 12.60
CA THR A 143 33.05 -1.18 13.22
C THR A 143 31.97 -1.85 12.38
N THR A 144 32.38 -2.88 11.66
CA THR A 144 31.56 -3.77 10.83
C THR A 144 30.22 -4.12 11.51
N PRO A 145 29.06 -3.86 10.89
CA PRO A 145 27.86 -4.62 11.17
C PRO A 145 27.68 -5.69 10.07
N ALA A 146 27.52 -6.94 10.52
CA ALA A 146 27.05 -8.06 9.73
C ALA A 146 25.63 -7.81 9.17
N PRO A 147 25.18 -8.55 8.14
CA PRO A 147 24.02 -8.18 7.32
C PRO A 147 22.69 -8.28 8.11
N ASN A 148 21.83 -7.27 7.93
CA ASN A 148 20.38 -7.28 8.21
C ASN A 148 19.92 -8.22 9.35
N ALA A 149 20.13 -7.79 10.60
CA ALA A 149 19.41 -8.36 11.73
C ALA A 149 17.97 -7.82 11.74
N ALA A 150 17.08 -8.53 11.06
CA ALA A 150 15.64 -8.45 11.27
C ALA A 150 15.09 -9.85 11.59
N ALA A 151 13.87 -9.93 12.12
CA ALA A 151 13.30 -11.18 12.62
C ALA A 151 13.39 -12.30 11.57
N PRO A 152 13.93 -13.49 11.93
CA PRO A 152 14.03 -14.62 11.01
C PRO A 152 12.62 -15.08 10.59
N SER A 153 12.51 -15.65 9.39
CA SER A 153 11.24 -16.20 8.90
C SER A 153 10.63 -17.18 9.91
N SER A 154 9.29 -17.26 9.95
CA SER A 154 8.56 -18.17 10.84
C SER A 154 8.69 -19.65 10.44
N GLY A 155 9.52 -19.95 9.44
CA GLY A 155 9.65 -21.27 8.83
C GLY A 155 8.49 -21.64 7.89
N GLY A 156 7.31 -21.03 8.01
CA GLY A 156 6.17 -21.24 7.10
C GLY A 156 6.05 -20.16 6.03
N VAL A 157 5.30 -20.45 4.96
CA VAL A 157 4.85 -19.42 4.00
C VAL A 157 3.86 -18.51 4.73
N SER A 158 4.07 -17.20 4.69
CA SER A 158 3.15 -16.26 5.35
C SER A 158 1.78 -16.23 4.66
N ALA A 159 0.77 -15.67 5.33
CA ALA A 159 -0.54 -15.45 4.71
C ALA A 159 -0.42 -14.59 3.44
N ALA A 160 0.41 -13.55 3.44
CA ALA A 160 0.66 -12.70 2.28
C ALA A 160 1.36 -13.47 1.14
N GLY A 161 2.34 -14.32 1.48
CA GLY A 161 2.98 -15.22 0.52
C GLY A 161 2.00 -16.22 -0.09
N MET A 162 1.12 -16.80 0.73
CA MET A 162 0.07 -17.72 0.28
C MET A 162 -0.91 -17.04 -0.66
N THR A 163 -1.37 -15.82 -0.34
CA THR A 163 -2.23 -15.02 -1.21
C THR A 163 -1.54 -14.70 -2.53
N ALA A 164 -0.27 -14.29 -2.50
CA ALA A 164 0.48 -13.97 -3.71
C ALA A 164 0.67 -15.19 -4.63
N ILE A 165 0.85 -16.40 -4.08
CA ILE A 165 0.87 -17.63 -4.87
C ILE A 165 -0.54 -17.93 -5.38
N PHE A 166 -1.56 -17.85 -4.53
CA PHE A 166 -2.95 -18.11 -4.89
C PHE A 166 -3.42 -17.25 -6.07
N ASP A 167 -3.20 -15.93 -6.01
CA ASP A 167 -3.64 -14.97 -7.01
C ASP A 167 -3.00 -15.22 -8.39
N ARG A 168 -1.85 -15.88 -8.44
CA ARG A 168 -1.15 -16.21 -9.69
C ARG A 168 -1.58 -17.55 -10.28
N GLU A 169 -1.97 -18.49 -9.43
CA GLU A 169 -2.16 -19.90 -9.81
C GLU A 169 -3.64 -20.28 -9.88
N ALA A 170 -4.51 -19.62 -9.12
CA ALA A 170 -5.94 -19.92 -9.10
C ALA A 170 -6.65 -19.28 -10.30
N GLN A 171 -7.56 -20.04 -10.90
CA GLN A 171 -8.35 -19.62 -12.05
C GLN A 171 -9.81 -19.98 -11.84
N ALA A 172 -10.66 -18.98 -11.64
CA ALA A 172 -12.09 -19.18 -11.41
C ALA A 172 -12.75 -19.97 -12.55
N GLY A 173 -13.48 -21.02 -12.20
CA GLY A 173 -14.12 -21.94 -13.15
C GLY A 173 -13.20 -23.02 -13.70
N VAL A 174 -11.89 -22.96 -13.41
CA VAL A 174 -10.87 -23.93 -13.82
C VAL A 174 -10.27 -24.63 -12.61
N SER A 175 -9.55 -23.91 -11.74
CA SER A 175 -8.83 -24.48 -10.60
C SER A 175 -9.80 -25.01 -9.53
N ASN A 176 -10.93 -24.35 -9.31
CA ASN A 176 -11.94 -24.80 -8.36
C ASN A 176 -12.65 -26.10 -8.77
N ARG A 177 -12.33 -26.65 -9.95
CA ARG A 177 -12.89 -27.87 -10.51
C ARG A 177 -11.78 -28.82 -10.97
N LEU A 178 -12.13 -30.07 -11.23
CA LEU A 178 -11.19 -30.99 -11.86
C LEU A 178 -10.86 -30.52 -13.28
N HIS A 179 -9.56 -30.47 -13.57
CA HIS A 179 -9.04 -30.11 -14.88
C HIS A 179 -7.74 -30.87 -15.17
N TRP A 180 -7.28 -30.76 -16.41
CA TRP A 180 -6.00 -31.30 -16.84
C TRP A 180 -5.22 -30.19 -17.56
N PRO A 181 -4.09 -29.72 -17.01
CA PRO A 181 -3.39 -28.54 -17.52
C PRO A 181 -2.49 -28.83 -18.72
N GLY A 182 -2.31 -30.09 -19.12
CA GLY A 182 -1.46 -30.47 -20.25
C GLY A 182 -0.19 -31.22 -19.88
N GLY A 183 0.51 -31.71 -20.90
CA GLY A 183 1.85 -32.29 -20.78
C GLY A 183 1.92 -33.53 -19.88
N ALA A 184 2.89 -33.54 -18.97
CA ALA A 184 3.15 -34.66 -18.06
C ALA A 184 2.19 -34.72 -16.85
N SER A 185 1.28 -33.76 -16.71
CA SER A 185 0.41 -33.59 -15.54
C SER A 185 -0.67 -34.66 -15.45
N GLY A 186 -1.13 -34.92 -14.23
CA GLY A 186 -2.31 -35.73 -13.94
C GLY A 186 -3.60 -34.93 -13.84
N VAL A 187 -4.62 -35.58 -13.30
CA VAL A 187 -5.85 -34.87 -12.88
C VAL A 187 -5.46 -33.85 -11.83
N THR A 188 -5.89 -32.60 -12.00
CA THR A 188 -5.51 -31.49 -11.11
C THR A 188 -6.74 -30.85 -10.49
N LEU A 189 -6.63 -30.46 -9.22
CA LEU A 189 -7.63 -29.70 -8.48
C LEU A 189 -6.95 -28.50 -7.79
N GLY A 190 -7.67 -27.40 -7.60
CA GLY A 190 -7.11 -26.17 -7.05
C GLY A 190 -5.95 -25.61 -7.89
N PRO A 191 -5.22 -24.64 -7.34
CA PRO A 191 -3.99 -24.12 -7.94
C PRO A 191 -2.85 -25.16 -7.83
N GLY A 192 -2.87 -26.18 -8.69
CA GLY A 192 -1.73 -27.10 -8.89
C GLY A 192 -1.69 -28.35 -8.01
N TYR A 193 -2.77 -28.76 -7.34
CA TYR A 193 -2.81 -30.04 -6.63
C TYR A 193 -2.99 -31.20 -7.64
N ASP A 194 -1.87 -31.74 -8.12
CA ASP A 194 -1.81 -32.86 -9.07
C ASP A 194 -1.98 -34.22 -8.37
N LEU A 195 -2.85 -35.06 -8.92
CA LEU A 195 -3.20 -36.38 -8.40
C LEU A 195 -2.30 -37.52 -8.92
N LYS A 196 -1.49 -37.33 -9.96
CA LYS A 196 -0.67 -38.37 -10.61
C LYS A 196 0.29 -39.06 -9.64
N GLY A 197 0.92 -38.30 -8.76
CA GLY A 197 1.89 -38.82 -7.78
C GLY A 197 1.27 -39.26 -6.46
N ARG A 198 -0.06 -39.21 -6.31
CA ARG A 198 -0.75 -39.39 -5.02
C ARG A 198 -1.51 -40.71 -4.99
N SER A 199 -1.63 -41.29 -3.80
CA SER A 199 -2.53 -42.43 -3.58
C SER A 199 -3.96 -41.94 -3.38
N ALA A 200 -4.96 -42.74 -3.77
CA ALA A 200 -6.37 -42.40 -3.54
C ALA A 200 -6.66 -42.09 -2.06
N ALA A 201 -6.04 -42.84 -1.13
CA ALA A 201 -6.18 -42.61 0.30
C ALA A 201 -5.64 -41.23 0.73
N SER A 202 -4.46 -40.82 0.22
CA SER A 202 -3.89 -39.50 0.52
C SER A 202 -4.76 -38.37 -0.06
N VAL A 203 -5.33 -38.56 -1.25
CA VAL A 203 -6.24 -37.59 -1.87
C VAL A 203 -7.50 -37.42 -1.02
N VAL A 204 -8.11 -38.52 -0.56
CA VAL A 204 -9.28 -38.42 0.32
C VAL A 204 -8.94 -37.67 1.60
N ALA A 205 -7.82 -38.00 2.24
CA ALA A 205 -7.41 -37.38 3.50
C ALA A 205 -7.14 -35.87 3.34
N ASP A 206 -6.43 -35.46 2.29
CA ASP A 206 -6.13 -34.05 2.02
C ASP A 206 -7.42 -33.26 1.73
N LEU A 207 -8.34 -33.84 0.94
CA LEU A 207 -9.58 -33.16 0.56
C LEU A 207 -10.59 -33.08 1.70
N THR A 208 -10.70 -34.10 2.55
CA THR A 208 -11.56 -34.00 3.75
C THR A 208 -10.99 -33.01 4.75
N ALA A 209 -9.66 -32.91 4.87
CA ALA A 209 -9.02 -31.97 5.78
C ALA A 209 -9.21 -30.49 5.38
N ILE A 210 -9.49 -30.20 4.11
CA ILE A 210 -9.92 -28.85 3.68
C ILE A 210 -11.44 -28.65 3.78
N GLY A 211 -12.18 -29.63 4.31
CA GLY A 211 -13.64 -29.56 4.50
C GLY A 211 -14.45 -29.98 3.28
N LEU A 212 -13.90 -30.78 2.35
CA LEU A 212 -14.69 -31.41 1.29
C LEU A 212 -15.43 -32.63 1.84
N ASP A 213 -16.66 -32.85 1.37
CA ASP A 213 -17.43 -34.05 1.69
C ASP A 213 -16.65 -35.33 1.33
N ARG A 214 -16.75 -36.36 2.17
CA ARG A 214 -15.96 -37.60 2.01
C ARG A 214 -16.35 -38.36 0.73
N GLY A 215 -17.61 -38.30 0.32
CA GLY A 215 -18.08 -38.89 -0.94
C GLY A 215 -17.52 -38.14 -2.14
N ALA A 216 -17.57 -36.81 -2.14
CA ALA A 216 -16.95 -35.98 -3.16
C ALA A 216 -15.42 -36.18 -3.23
N ALA A 217 -14.75 -36.25 -2.08
CA ALA A 217 -13.32 -36.54 -1.98
C ALA A 217 -12.97 -37.92 -2.55
N ALA A 218 -13.78 -38.94 -2.26
CA ALA A 218 -13.60 -40.29 -2.83
C ALA A 218 -13.81 -40.30 -4.35
N GLN A 219 -14.76 -39.51 -4.87
CA GLN A 219 -14.95 -39.35 -6.31
C GLN A 219 -13.74 -38.70 -6.99
N VAL A 220 -13.19 -37.64 -6.40
CA VAL A 220 -11.96 -37.00 -6.89
C VAL A 220 -10.78 -37.97 -6.84
N ALA A 221 -10.64 -38.75 -5.76
CA ALA A 221 -9.56 -39.70 -5.55
C ALA A 221 -9.50 -40.83 -6.60
N ARG A 222 -10.57 -41.09 -7.36
CA ARG A 222 -10.53 -42.02 -8.50
C ARG A 222 -9.62 -41.54 -9.65
N GLY A 223 -9.28 -40.24 -9.67
CA GLY A 223 -8.31 -39.67 -10.59
C GLY A 223 -6.84 -39.85 -10.18
N ALA A 224 -6.58 -40.40 -8.99
CA ALA A 224 -5.24 -40.66 -8.48
C ALA A 224 -4.45 -41.58 -9.41
N GLY A 225 -3.19 -41.23 -9.69
CA GLY A 225 -2.32 -42.00 -10.58
C GLY A 225 -2.57 -41.82 -12.08
N LEU A 226 -3.68 -41.19 -12.49
CA LEU A 226 -3.97 -40.98 -13.91
C LEU A 226 -3.04 -39.93 -14.53
N SER A 227 -2.68 -40.12 -15.79
CA SER A 227 -1.91 -39.16 -16.59
C SER A 227 -2.29 -39.22 -18.07
N GLY A 228 -1.83 -38.25 -18.87
CA GLY A 228 -2.07 -38.21 -20.30
C GLY A 228 -3.57 -38.21 -20.68
N ALA A 229 -3.94 -39.01 -21.67
CA ALA A 229 -5.32 -39.08 -22.16
C ALA A 229 -6.32 -39.48 -21.07
N ALA A 230 -5.96 -40.46 -20.21
CA ALA A 230 -6.82 -40.92 -19.13
C ALA A 230 -7.10 -39.83 -18.09
N ALA A 231 -6.10 -39.01 -17.74
CA ALA A 231 -6.31 -37.87 -16.84
C ALA A 231 -7.21 -36.81 -17.47
N ARG A 232 -6.98 -36.49 -18.76
CA ARG A 232 -7.80 -35.52 -19.51
C ARG A 232 -9.27 -35.95 -19.57
N GLU A 233 -9.53 -37.20 -19.94
CA GLU A 233 -10.88 -37.76 -20.05
C GLU A 233 -11.57 -37.83 -18.70
N PHE A 234 -10.88 -38.32 -17.67
CA PHE A 234 -11.41 -38.36 -16.31
C PHE A 234 -11.78 -36.97 -15.80
N ALA A 235 -10.88 -35.98 -15.96
CA ALA A 235 -11.10 -34.61 -15.52
C ALA A 235 -12.28 -33.97 -16.25
N ALA A 236 -12.42 -34.21 -17.56
CA ALA A 236 -13.56 -33.72 -18.33
C ALA A 236 -14.89 -34.34 -17.86
N ALA A 237 -14.94 -35.66 -17.70
CA ALA A 237 -16.14 -36.38 -17.29
C ALA A 237 -16.56 -36.07 -15.84
N ASN A 238 -15.60 -35.75 -14.96
CA ASN A 238 -15.85 -35.48 -13.54
C ASN A 238 -15.72 -34.01 -13.15
N ARG A 239 -15.69 -33.08 -14.12
CA ARG A 239 -15.49 -31.65 -13.87
C ARG A 239 -16.50 -31.06 -12.87
N GLY A 240 -17.73 -31.55 -12.87
CA GLY A 240 -18.80 -31.12 -11.96
C GLY A 240 -18.81 -31.80 -10.59
N ALA A 241 -17.92 -32.77 -10.34
CA ALA A 241 -17.90 -33.53 -9.09
C ALA A 241 -17.49 -32.70 -7.88
N VAL A 242 -16.80 -31.59 -8.10
CA VAL A 242 -16.32 -30.70 -7.04
C VAL A 242 -16.32 -29.26 -7.54
N ASN A 243 -16.66 -28.35 -6.63
CA ASN A 243 -16.57 -26.91 -6.83
C ASN A 243 -16.03 -26.31 -5.54
N LEU A 244 -14.71 -26.15 -5.46
CA LEU A 244 -14.05 -25.64 -4.25
C LEU A 244 -14.39 -24.15 -4.04
N THR A 245 -14.55 -23.76 -2.78
CA THR A 245 -14.54 -22.36 -2.37
C THR A 245 -13.11 -21.81 -2.37
N ALA A 246 -12.95 -20.49 -2.44
CA ALA A 246 -11.62 -19.87 -2.36
C ALA A 246 -10.86 -20.25 -1.07
N ALA A 247 -11.58 -20.42 0.05
CA ALA A 247 -11.00 -20.89 1.31
C ALA A 247 -10.49 -22.34 1.19
N GLN A 248 -11.24 -23.22 0.54
CA GLN A 248 -10.84 -24.60 0.29
C GLN A 248 -9.66 -24.69 -0.69
N GLU A 249 -9.66 -23.89 -1.76
CA GLU A 249 -8.53 -23.82 -2.70
C GLU A 249 -7.26 -23.28 -2.01
N THR A 250 -7.38 -22.28 -1.13
CA THR A 250 -6.25 -21.75 -0.34
C THR A 250 -5.72 -22.79 0.64
N ALA A 251 -6.62 -23.51 1.33
CA ALA A 251 -6.24 -24.59 2.23
C ALA A 251 -5.56 -25.74 1.48
N LEU A 252 -6.03 -26.07 0.27
CA LEU A 252 -5.40 -27.07 -0.59
C LEU A 252 -4.04 -26.60 -1.10
N LEU A 253 -3.93 -25.34 -1.52
CA LEU A 253 -2.68 -24.72 -1.95
C LEU A 253 -1.62 -24.79 -0.85
N SER A 254 -1.99 -24.58 0.42
CA SER A 254 -1.04 -24.68 1.54
C SER A 254 -0.33 -26.03 1.63
N ARG A 255 -1.03 -27.12 1.24
CA ARG A 255 -0.48 -28.47 1.16
C ARG A 255 0.35 -28.67 -0.11
N THR A 256 -0.07 -28.06 -1.22
CA THR A 256 0.64 -28.12 -2.50
C THR A 256 1.99 -27.39 -2.44
N VAL A 257 2.08 -26.25 -1.74
CA VAL A 257 3.32 -25.46 -1.64
C VAL A 257 4.30 -25.99 -0.59
N ALA A 258 3.84 -26.83 0.34
CA ALA A 258 4.64 -27.32 1.46
C ALA A 258 5.97 -28.00 1.07
N PRO A 259 6.05 -28.85 0.02
CA PRO A 259 7.32 -29.42 -0.42
C PRO A 259 8.33 -28.38 -0.91
N TYR A 260 7.86 -27.28 -1.52
CA TYR A 260 8.71 -26.19 -1.99
C TYR A 260 9.22 -25.33 -0.84
N ALA A 261 8.36 -25.08 0.16
CA ALA A 261 8.78 -24.45 1.41
C ALA A 261 9.86 -25.27 2.12
N GLU A 262 9.73 -26.60 2.14
CA GLU A 262 10.76 -27.48 2.68
C GLU A 262 12.05 -27.45 1.87
N ALA A 263 11.97 -27.46 0.53
CA ALA A 263 13.15 -27.32 -0.32
C ALA A 263 13.90 -26.00 -0.07
N VAL A 264 13.18 -24.88 0.13
CA VAL A 264 13.80 -23.60 0.51
C VAL A 264 14.48 -23.71 1.88
N ARG A 265 13.79 -24.26 2.90
CA ARG A 265 14.36 -24.46 4.25
C ARG A 265 15.61 -25.33 4.26
N ALA A 266 15.58 -26.44 3.52
CA ALA A 266 16.66 -27.42 3.50
C ALA A 266 17.92 -26.92 2.78
N ASN A 267 17.75 -26.04 1.79
CA ASN A 267 18.85 -25.66 0.89
C ASN A 267 19.41 -24.26 1.14
N VAL A 268 18.63 -23.33 1.71
CA VAL A 268 19.13 -21.99 2.04
C VAL A 268 19.91 -22.02 3.35
N ARG A 269 21.15 -21.51 3.32
CA ARG A 269 22.12 -21.55 4.43
C ARG A 269 22.30 -20.21 5.13
N VAL A 270 21.76 -19.13 4.55
CA VAL A 270 21.81 -17.77 5.10
C VAL A 270 20.47 -17.41 5.73
N PRO A 271 20.44 -16.55 6.76
CA PRO A 271 19.19 -16.06 7.34
C PRO A 271 18.32 -15.37 6.29
N LEU A 272 17.02 -15.66 6.30
CA LEU A 272 16.03 -15.00 5.46
C LEU A 272 15.02 -14.26 6.31
N ASN A 273 14.61 -13.09 5.83
CA ASN A 273 13.37 -12.49 6.31
C ASN A 273 12.14 -13.19 5.68
N GLN A 274 10.95 -12.90 6.21
CA GLN A 274 9.72 -13.54 5.73
C GLN A 274 9.41 -13.27 4.26
N ASN A 275 9.66 -12.05 3.75
CA ASN A 275 9.40 -11.71 2.35
C ASN A 275 10.34 -12.47 1.41
N GLN A 276 11.61 -12.60 1.78
CA GLN A 276 12.59 -13.40 1.05
C GLN A 276 12.20 -14.88 1.03
N PHE A 277 11.79 -15.42 2.19
CA PHE A 277 11.32 -16.80 2.28
C PHE A 277 10.12 -17.04 1.36
N ASP A 278 9.08 -16.21 1.45
CA ASP A 278 7.87 -16.33 0.64
C ASP A 278 8.15 -16.21 -0.86
N ALA A 279 9.02 -15.26 -1.26
CA ALA A 279 9.42 -15.07 -2.64
C ALA A 279 10.17 -16.30 -3.19
N LEU A 280 11.08 -16.87 -2.41
CA LEU A 280 11.80 -18.10 -2.82
C LEU A 280 10.88 -19.31 -2.89
N VAL A 281 9.86 -19.40 -2.03
CA VAL A 281 8.86 -20.48 -2.14
C VAL A 281 8.01 -20.31 -3.39
N SER A 282 7.56 -19.09 -3.71
CA SER A 282 6.83 -18.81 -4.95
C SER A 282 7.66 -19.11 -6.21
N PHE A 283 8.96 -18.78 -6.15
CA PHE A 283 9.94 -19.07 -7.19
C PHE A 283 10.15 -20.58 -7.36
N ALA A 284 10.45 -21.30 -6.27
CA ALA A 284 10.63 -22.74 -6.26
C ALA A 284 9.37 -23.49 -6.72
N TYR A 285 8.19 -23.02 -6.33
CA TYR A 285 6.90 -23.54 -6.79
C TYR A 285 6.75 -23.46 -8.30
N ASN A 286 7.23 -22.38 -8.92
CA ASN A 286 7.13 -22.18 -10.36
C ASN A 286 8.15 -22.99 -11.18
N ILE A 287 9.39 -23.09 -10.70
CA ILE A 287 10.49 -23.70 -11.48
C ILE A 287 10.79 -25.15 -11.06
N GLY A 288 10.09 -25.67 -10.05
CA GLY A 288 10.35 -26.97 -9.46
C GLY A 288 11.49 -26.95 -8.43
N THR A 289 11.49 -27.94 -7.53
CA THR A 289 12.55 -28.09 -6.51
C THR A 289 13.92 -28.34 -7.13
N ALA A 290 14.01 -29.21 -8.15
CA ALA A 290 15.26 -29.45 -8.88
C ALA A 290 15.80 -28.18 -9.56
N GLY A 291 14.90 -27.37 -10.14
CA GLY A 291 15.27 -26.09 -10.74
C GLY A 291 15.79 -25.09 -9.70
N PHE A 292 15.14 -25.04 -8.53
CA PHE A 292 15.56 -24.22 -7.40
C PHE A 292 16.92 -24.62 -6.85
N GLU A 293 17.12 -25.92 -6.57
CA GLU A 293 18.37 -26.48 -6.04
C GLU A 293 19.56 -26.27 -6.98
N GLY A 294 19.35 -26.39 -8.28
CA GLY A 294 20.36 -26.12 -9.30
C GLY A 294 20.56 -24.64 -9.65
N SER A 295 19.77 -23.73 -9.07
CA SER A 295 19.72 -22.34 -9.53
C SER A 295 20.97 -21.52 -9.19
N SER A 296 21.30 -20.56 -10.05
CA SER A 296 22.25 -19.48 -9.72
C SER A 296 21.74 -18.59 -8.57
N THR A 297 20.41 -18.45 -8.41
CA THR A 297 19.77 -17.76 -7.29
C THR A 297 20.22 -18.34 -5.96
N LEU A 298 20.03 -19.65 -5.74
CA LEU A 298 20.39 -20.32 -4.50
C LEU A 298 21.90 -20.26 -4.22
N ARG A 299 22.73 -20.49 -5.25
CA ARG A 299 24.20 -20.42 -5.11
C ARG A 299 24.68 -19.04 -4.67
N ARG A 300 24.17 -17.97 -5.28
CA ARG A 300 24.53 -16.59 -4.94
C ARG A 300 24.01 -16.20 -3.55
N LEU A 301 22.77 -16.57 -3.25
CA LEU A 301 22.18 -16.32 -1.94
C LEU A 301 22.99 -16.97 -0.81
N ASN A 302 23.36 -18.24 -0.96
CA ASN A 302 24.18 -18.95 0.01
C ASN A 302 25.62 -18.44 0.10
N ALA A 303 26.10 -17.72 -0.91
CA ALA A 303 27.38 -17.00 -0.88
C ALA A 303 27.26 -15.60 -0.24
N GLY A 304 26.08 -15.22 0.25
CA GLY A 304 25.81 -13.89 0.83
C GLY A 304 25.50 -12.80 -0.21
N ASP A 305 25.46 -13.13 -1.49
CA ASP A 305 25.12 -12.20 -2.59
C ASP A 305 23.60 -12.17 -2.82
N ALA A 306 22.87 -11.52 -1.91
CA ALA A 306 21.41 -11.41 -2.00
C ALA A 306 20.96 -10.59 -3.23
N ALA A 307 21.69 -9.53 -3.58
CA ALA A 307 21.38 -8.70 -4.76
C ALA A 307 21.55 -9.50 -6.05
N GLY A 308 22.66 -10.20 -6.21
CA GLY A 308 22.88 -11.06 -7.37
C GLY A 308 21.99 -12.30 -7.38
N ALA A 309 21.51 -12.79 -6.22
CA ALA A 309 20.48 -13.81 -6.17
C ALA A 309 19.16 -13.32 -6.77
N ALA A 310 18.74 -12.10 -6.43
CA ALA A 310 17.57 -11.46 -7.02
C ALA A 310 17.70 -11.26 -8.54
N ASP A 311 18.87 -10.83 -9.02
CA ASP A 311 19.14 -10.74 -10.46
C ASP A 311 19.11 -12.11 -11.14
N ALA A 312 19.63 -13.14 -10.48
CA ALA A 312 19.59 -14.51 -10.98
C ALA A 312 18.16 -15.07 -11.09
N MET A 313 17.21 -14.63 -10.24
CA MET A 313 15.80 -15.00 -10.38
C MET A 313 15.25 -14.54 -11.73
N ARG A 314 15.61 -13.34 -12.21
CA ARG A 314 15.15 -12.77 -13.48
C ARG A 314 15.54 -13.59 -14.71
N LEU A 315 16.58 -14.43 -14.60
CA LEU A 315 17.04 -15.31 -15.69
C LEU A 315 16.08 -16.47 -15.97
N TRP A 316 15.21 -16.80 -15.01
CA TRP A 316 14.18 -17.84 -15.15
C TRP A 316 12.91 -17.27 -15.80
N ASN A 317 13.09 -16.78 -17.02
CA ASN A 317 12.06 -16.09 -17.78
C ASN A 317 11.71 -16.78 -19.12
N LYS A 318 12.18 -18.00 -19.36
CA LYS A 318 11.96 -18.71 -20.62
C LYS A 318 10.97 -19.86 -20.50
N SER A 319 10.16 -20.04 -21.54
CA SER A 319 9.31 -21.21 -21.79
C SER A 319 9.57 -21.69 -23.20
N ASP A 320 9.73 -23.01 -23.41
CA ASP A 320 10.05 -23.61 -24.72
C ASP A 320 11.25 -22.96 -25.43
N GLY A 321 12.26 -22.58 -24.64
CA GLY A 321 13.50 -21.95 -25.15
C GLY A 321 13.40 -20.45 -25.46
N ALA A 322 12.21 -19.87 -25.46
CA ALA A 322 11.96 -18.45 -25.74
C ALA A 322 11.60 -17.67 -24.47
N VAL A 323 11.93 -16.37 -24.43
CA VAL A 323 11.51 -15.49 -23.31
C VAL A 323 9.99 -15.38 -23.28
N ASN A 324 9.39 -15.65 -22.12
CA ASN A 324 7.97 -15.57 -21.87
C ASN A 324 7.68 -14.33 -21.00
N GLN A 325 6.87 -13.41 -21.52
CA GLN A 325 6.55 -12.16 -20.83
C GLN A 325 5.81 -12.37 -19.50
N GLY A 326 4.97 -13.42 -19.40
CA GLY A 326 4.30 -13.78 -18.16
C GLY A 326 5.31 -14.19 -17.07
N LEU A 327 6.35 -14.95 -17.44
CA LEU A 327 7.43 -15.30 -16.53
C LEU A 327 8.29 -14.09 -16.16
N VAL A 328 8.57 -13.17 -17.09
CA VAL A 328 9.25 -11.90 -16.76
C VAL A 328 8.47 -11.13 -15.71
N ASN A 329 7.17 -10.93 -15.92
CA ASN A 329 6.30 -10.22 -14.98
C ASN A 329 6.26 -10.91 -13.61
N ARG A 330 6.22 -12.25 -13.59
CA ARG A 330 6.27 -13.04 -12.36
C ARG A 330 7.59 -12.84 -11.62
N ARG A 331 8.73 -12.97 -12.31
CA ARG A 331 10.07 -12.80 -11.71
C ARG A 331 10.23 -11.41 -11.11
N GLU A 332 9.74 -10.36 -11.77
CA GLU A 332 9.78 -9.01 -11.19
C GLU A 332 8.95 -8.88 -9.91
N GLN A 333 7.79 -9.54 -9.81
CA GLN A 333 6.99 -9.52 -8.57
C GLN A 333 7.70 -10.28 -7.45
N GLU A 334 8.26 -11.46 -7.74
CA GLU A 334 9.00 -12.25 -6.75
C GLU A 334 10.29 -11.55 -6.31
N VAL A 335 11.02 -10.91 -7.23
CA VAL A 335 12.21 -10.11 -6.90
C VAL A 335 11.85 -8.88 -6.07
N ARG A 336 10.74 -8.21 -6.39
CA ARG A 336 10.24 -7.09 -5.57
C ARG A 336 9.93 -7.56 -4.15
N GLN A 337 9.23 -8.68 -4.01
CA GLN A 337 8.96 -9.28 -2.71
C GLN A 337 10.26 -9.68 -1.98
N PHE A 338 11.20 -10.31 -2.68
CA PHE A 338 12.50 -10.72 -2.14
C PHE A 338 13.32 -9.53 -1.63
N ASN A 339 13.27 -8.40 -2.33
CA ASN A 339 13.97 -7.18 -1.94
C ASN A 339 13.23 -6.34 -0.90
N THR A 340 11.98 -6.69 -0.57
CA THR A 340 11.24 -6.01 0.50
C THR A 340 11.97 -6.27 1.83
N PRO A 341 12.44 -5.21 2.53
CA PRO A 341 13.06 -5.36 3.83
C PRO A 341 12.12 -6.10 4.78
N ALA A 342 12.69 -6.83 5.72
CA ALA A 342 11.90 -7.31 6.84
C ALA A 342 11.20 -6.11 7.49
N ALA A 343 9.93 -6.25 7.84
CA ALA A 343 9.35 -5.34 8.81
C ALA A 343 10.27 -5.35 10.03
N ALA A 344 10.68 -4.17 10.53
CA ALA A 344 11.48 -4.08 11.75
C ALA A 344 10.88 -5.02 12.79
N ALA A 345 11.71 -5.77 13.53
CA ALA A 345 11.23 -6.75 14.49
C ALA A 345 10.36 -6.05 15.56
N ILE A 346 9.05 -6.02 15.33
CA ILE A 346 8.07 -5.62 16.33
C ILE A 346 7.73 -6.89 17.10
N ALA A 347 7.91 -6.80 18.41
CA ALA A 347 7.70 -7.82 19.44
C ALA A 347 6.42 -8.66 19.26
N PRO A 348 6.37 -9.89 19.81
CA PRO A 348 5.32 -10.87 19.51
C PRO A 348 3.91 -10.37 19.85
N GLU A 349 2.95 -10.90 19.08
CA GLU A 349 1.48 -10.75 19.10
C GLU A 349 0.84 -10.44 20.47
N ALA A 350 1.40 -10.94 21.59
CA ALA A 350 0.90 -10.72 22.94
C ALA A 350 0.99 -9.26 23.44
N ALA A 351 1.89 -8.44 22.90
CA ALA A 351 2.03 -7.03 23.31
C ALA A 351 1.03 -6.08 22.62
N ARG A 352 0.28 -6.53 21.61
CA ARG A 352 -0.81 -5.74 21.01
C ARG A 352 -2.02 -5.54 21.94
N LEU A 353 -2.06 -6.26 23.07
CA LEU A 353 -3.08 -6.10 24.10
C LEU A 353 -2.74 -5.02 25.15
N SER A 354 -1.69 -4.21 24.95
CA SER A 354 -1.22 -3.26 25.99
C SER A 354 -0.78 -1.88 25.47
N ALA A 355 -1.30 -1.43 24.34
CA ALA A 355 -1.41 0.01 24.05
C ALA A 355 -2.74 0.52 24.67
N PRO A 356 -2.84 1.81 25.08
CA PRO A 356 -4.03 2.31 25.78
C PRO A 356 -5.26 1.95 24.96
N ALA A 357 -6.35 1.56 25.64
CA ALA A 357 -7.61 1.17 25.02
C ALA A 357 -7.81 1.95 23.72
N ARG A 358 -7.77 1.23 22.58
CA ARG A 358 -8.14 1.75 21.26
C ARG A 358 -9.28 2.74 21.51
N PRO A 359 -9.16 4.03 21.13
CA PRO A 359 -10.31 4.92 21.26
C PRO A 359 -11.46 4.16 20.62
N ALA A 360 -12.53 3.98 21.41
CA ALA A 360 -13.65 3.11 21.05
C ALA A 360 -13.90 3.27 19.55
N THR A 361 -14.05 2.15 18.82
CA THR A 361 -14.59 2.16 17.45
C THR A 361 -15.55 3.34 17.36
N PRO A 362 -15.33 4.33 16.47
CA PRO A 362 -16.28 5.43 16.36
C PRO A 362 -17.64 4.76 16.28
N ALA A 363 -18.55 5.15 17.18
CA ALA A 363 -19.74 4.37 17.44
C ALA A 363 -20.40 4.09 16.08
N ALA A 364 -21.10 2.97 15.89
CA ALA A 364 -21.78 2.70 14.61
C ALA A 364 -22.62 3.92 14.10
N ASN A 365 -22.99 4.79 15.03
CA ASN A 365 -23.60 6.11 14.83
C ASN A 365 -22.76 7.13 14.02
N ASP A 366 -21.43 7.08 14.04
CA ASP A 366 -20.57 8.08 13.38
C ASP A 366 -20.61 7.91 11.86
N PHE A 367 -20.51 6.68 11.33
CA PHE A 367 -20.68 6.43 9.90
C PHE A 367 -22.13 6.65 9.44
N ALA A 368 -23.12 6.29 10.26
CA ALA A 368 -24.51 6.59 9.97
C ALA A 368 -24.79 8.10 9.93
N ALA A 369 -24.12 8.89 10.78
CA ALA A 369 -24.18 10.34 10.74
C ALA A 369 -23.57 10.89 9.43
N GLN A 370 -22.48 10.31 8.92
CA GLN A 370 -21.94 10.69 7.61
C GLN A 370 -22.95 10.50 6.47
N ILE A 371 -23.74 9.41 6.50
CA ILE A 371 -24.83 9.21 5.52
C ILE A 371 -25.90 10.28 5.68
N ALA A 372 -26.27 10.64 6.91
CA ALA A 372 -27.28 11.67 7.15
C ALA A 372 -26.83 13.04 6.62
N THR A 373 -25.59 13.42 6.93
CA THR A 373 -25.01 14.74 6.63
C THR A 373 -24.58 14.89 5.17
N HIS A 374 -23.86 13.90 4.64
CA HIS A 374 -23.19 13.98 3.33
C HIS A 374 -23.82 13.08 2.25
N GLY A 375 -24.69 12.15 2.65
CA GLY A 375 -25.46 11.34 1.72
C GLY A 375 -26.40 12.20 0.87
N ASP A 376 -26.67 11.80 -0.36
CA ASP A 376 -27.77 12.35 -1.14
C ASP A 376 -29.12 11.76 -0.67
N ALA A 377 -30.22 12.17 -1.32
CA ALA A 377 -31.55 11.66 -0.99
C ALA A 377 -31.66 10.14 -1.15
N GLN A 378 -30.97 9.57 -2.14
CA GLN A 378 -30.99 8.12 -2.41
C GLN A 378 -30.20 7.34 -1.36
N ALA A 379 -29.01 7.80 -0.98
CA ALA A 379 -28.19 7.19 0.06
C ALA A 379 -28.91 7.17 1.41
N ARG A 380 -29.59 8.26 1.76
CA ARG A 380 -30.43 8.33 2.97
C ARG A 380 -31.62 7.38 2.89
N ALA A 381 -32.33 7.32 1.76
CA ALA A 381 -33.45 6.41 1.56
C ALA A 381 -33.01 4.93 1.63
N ASP A 382 -31.85 4.62 1.04
CA ASP A 382 -31.27 3.28 1.06
C ASP A 382 -30.96 2.82 2.48
N PHE A 383 -30.30 3.67 3.24
CA PHE A 383 -29.95 3.37 4.62
C PHE A 383 -31.20 3.24 5.51
N ALA A 384 -32.21 4.10 5.31
CA ALA A 384 -33.48 4.02 6.02
C ALA A 384 -34.25 2.73 5.71
N ALA A 385 -34.14 2.21 4.49
CA ALA A 385 -34.74 0.95 4.06
C ALA A 385 -33.90 -0.30 4.45
N GLY A 386 -32.83 -0.14 5.24
CA GLY A 386 -31.94 -1.23 5.65
C GLY A 386 -31.03 -1.76 4.53
N ARG A 387 -30.99 -1.09 3.36
CA ARG A 387 -30.02 -1.44 2.29
C ARG A 387 -28.63 -1.03 2.75
N LYS A 388 -27.62 -1.78 2.31
CA LYS A 388 -26.22 -1.46 2.64
C LYS A 388 -25.78 -0.22 1.87
N VAL A 389 -25.19 0.72 2.59
CA VAL A 389 -24.55 1.92 2.06
C VAL A 389 -23.07 1.84 2.37
N VAL A 390 -22.23 2.21 1.43
CA VAL A 390 -20.78 2.25 1.64
C VAL A 390 -20.38 3.68 1.95
N VAL A 391 -19.65 3.89 3.04
CA VAL A 391 -19.12 5.20 3.43
C VAL A 391 -17.61 5.13 3.39
N ALA A 392 -16.96 6.10 2.77
CA ALA A 392 -15.51 6.24 2.76
C ALA A 392 -15.10 7.57 3.39
N LEU A 393 -14.16 7.52 4.33
CA LEU A 393 -13.53 8.68 4.94
C LEU A 393 -12.11 8.76 4.41
N ARG A 394 -11.87 9.78 3.58
CA ARG A 394 -10.59 10.06 2.94
C ARG A 394 -9.67 10.82 3.88
N THR A 395 -8.44 10.34 4.00
CA THR A 395 -7.31 11.03 4.57
C THR A 395 -6.54 11.67 3.41
N ASP A 396 -6.42 13.00 3.40
CA ASP A 396 -5.65 13.69 2.37
C ASP A 396 -4.15 13.39 2.53
N THR A 397 -3.54 12.80 1.49
CA THR A 397 -2.13 12.43 1.47
C THR A 397 -1.41 13.13 0.34
N ASN A 398 -0.15 13.54 0.59
CA ASN A 398 0.69 14.04 -0.49
C ASN A 398 1.10 12.89 -1.42
N VAL A 399 0.46 12.84 -2.59
CA VAL A 399 0.65 11.76 -3.57
C VAL A 399 2.03 11.79 -4.24
N ALA A 400 2.77 12.91 -4.17
CA ALA A 400 4.16 12.98 -4.62
C ALA A 400 5.11 12.07 -3.83
N SER A 401 4.76 11.77 -2.59
CA SER A 401 5.51 10.86 -1.70
C SER A 401 4.90 9.47 -1.60
N ASN A 402 3.86 9.21 -2.41
CA ASN A 402 3.00 8.05 -2.29
C ASN A 402 3.13 7.12 -3.51
N ASP A 403 4.36 6.76 -3.88
CA ASP A 403 4.66 6.05 -5.13
C ASP A 403 3.68 4.90 -5.43
N ASN A 404 3.38 4.03 -4.45
CA ASN A 404 2.50 2.88 -4.66
C ASN A 404 1.07 3.04 -4.11
N GLY A 405 0.71 4.18 -3.52
CA GLY A 405 -0.55 4.35 -2.79
C GLY A 405 -0.49 3.81 -1.35
N ARG A 406 -1.47 4.20 -0.52
CA ARG A 406 -1.57 3.83 0.91
C ARG A 406 -3.00 3.47 1.28
N TYR A 407 -3.17 2.46 2.11
CA TYR A 407 -4.48 2.08 2.65
C TYR A 407 -4.76 2.79 3.98
N ASP A 408 -4.78 4.13 3.96
CA ASP A 408 -4.96 5.03 5.12
C ASP A 408 -6.35 5.67 5.17
N ASP A 409 -7.22 5.36 4.22
CA ASP A 409 -8.63 5.71 4.25
C ASP A 409 -9.45 4.65 4.97
N ARG A 410 -10.63 5.06 5.45
CA ARG A 410 -11.56 4.19 6.16
C ARG A 410 -12.80 3.97 5.30
N ILE A 411 -12.98 2.75 4.81
CA ILE A 411 -14.16 2.37 4.01
C ILE A 411 -15.04 1.44 4.83
N ALA A 412 -16.32 1.73 4.95
CA ALA A 412 -17.25 0.96 5.75
C ALA A 412 -18.52 0.58 4.99
N VAL A 413 -18.98 -0.64 5.18
CA VAL A 413 -20.34 -1.09 4.81
C VAL A 413 -21.25 -0.87 6.01
N VAL A 414 -22.30 -0.08 5.82
CA VAL A 414 -23.20 0.41 6.88
C VAL A 414 -24.63 0.00 6.56
N TRP A 415 -25.37 -0.57 7.52
CA TRP A 415 -26.78 -0.94 7.33
C TRP A 415 -27.57 -0.90 8.63
N ARG A 416 -28.90 -0.85 8.52
CA ARG A 416 -29.82 -1.08 9.63
C ARG A 416 -30.38 -2.49 9.52
N ASP A 417 -30.38 -3.24 10.61
CA ASP A 417 -31.07 -4.53 10.66
C ASP A 417 -32.57 -4.36 10.96
N ALA A 418 -33.30 -5.48 11.01
CA ALA A 418 -34.75 -5.49 11.24
C ALA A 418 -35.16 -4.91 12.60
N SER A 419 -34.26 -4.85 13.59
CA SER A 419 -34.51 -4.22 14.88
C SER A 419 -34.30 -2.69 14.86
N GLY A 420 -33.79 -2.15 13.75
CA GLY A 420 -33.39 -0.75 13.61
C GLY A 420 -31.97 -0.45 14.10
N GLN A 421 -31.25 -1.46 14.61
CA GLN A 421 -29.87 -1.32 15.05
C GLN A 421 -28.95 -1.05 13.85
N VAL A 422 -28.09 -0.04 14.00
CA VAL A 422 -27.06 0.29 13.01
C VAL A 422 -25.88 -0.66 13.17
N ASN A 423 -25.52 -1.28 12.06
CA ASN A 423 -24.39 -2.19 11.95
C ASN A 423 -23.36 -1.60 10.97
N VAL A 424 -22.09 -1.80 11.29
CA VAL A 424 -20.95 -1.27 10.52
C VAL A 424 -19.90 -2.37 10.39
N ARG A 425 -19.36 -2.52 9.18
CA ARG A 425 -18.12 -3.28 8.96
C ARG A 425 -17.13 -2.41 8.20
N GLU A 426 -16.02 -2.11 8.85
CA GLU A 426 -14.98 -1.20 8.36
C GLU A 426 -13.78 -1.95 7.78
N PHE A 427 -13.10 -1.31 6.83
CA PHE A 427 -11.96 -1.79 6.08
C PHE A 427 -10.96 -0.63 5.86
N ALA A 428 -9.68 -0.96 5.79
CA ALA A 428 -8.67 -0.05 5.28
C ALA A 428 -8.82 0.05 3.75
N GLY A 429 -8.74 1.27 3.24
CA GLY A 429 -8.91 1.56 1.82
C GLY A 429 -8.04 2.71 1.37
N ASN A 430 -8.07 2.97 0.07
CA ASN A 430 -7.39 4.08 -0.59
C ASN A 430 -8.38 4.71 -1.56
N THR A 431 -8.54 6.02 -1.53
CA THR A 431 -9.47 6.79 -2.37
C THR A 431 -8.75 7.89 -3.16
N GLU A 432 -7.42 7.85 -3.13
CA GLU A 432 -6.51 8.77 -3.80
C GLU A 432 -5.68 8.05 -4.87
N PRO A 433 -5.15 8.74 -5.88
CA PRO A 433 -4.22 8.13 -6.82
C PRO A 433 -2.85 7.87 -6.19
N SER A 434 -2.13 6.89 -6.72
CA SER A 434 -0.73 6.63 -6.39
C SER A 434 0.22 7.57 -7.16
N GLY A 435 1.34 7.94 -6.55
CA GLY A 435 2.40 8.74 -7.15
C GLY A 435 3.04 8.11 -8.39
N GLN A 436 3.07 6.78 -8.51
CA GLN A 436 3.60 6.05 -9.67
C GLN A 436 2.93 6.39 -11.00
N TYR A 437 1.74 7.01 -10.98
CA TYR A 437 0.99 7.37 -12.19
C TYR A 437 1.19 8.84 -12.61
N ARG A 438 2.01 9.59 -11.85
CA ARG A 438 2.35 10.97 -12.15
C ARG A 438 3.14 11.08 -13.45
N TYR A 439 2.88 12.16 -14.18
CA TYR A 439 3.74 12.56 -15.29
C TYR A 439 5.06 13.17 -14.77
N ASP A 440 6.18 12.54 -15.13
CA ASP A 440 7.53 12.93 -14.69
C ASP A 440 8.34 13.70 -15.76
N GLY A 441 7.75 13.95 -16.94
CA GLY A 441 8.42 14.62 -18.07
C GLY A 441 9.50 13.81 -18.79
N ALA A 442 9.75 12.55 -18.41
CA ALA A 442 10.72 11.69 -19.08
C ALA A 442 10.21 11.21 -20.45
N LYS A 443 11.12 11.05 -21.43
CA LYS A 443 10.77 10.60 -22.78
C LYS A 443 10.18 9.17 -22.72
N GLY A 444 8.87 9.06 -22.96
CA GLY A 444 8.14 7.79 -22.90
C GLY A 444 7.31 7.58 -21.63
N SER A 445 7.31 8.53 -20.67
CA SER A 445 6.37 8.45 -19.55
C SER A 445 4.94 8.66 -20.01
N ARG A 446 4.05 7.75 -19.59
CA ARG A 446 2.61 7.87 -19.79
C ARG A 446 2.03 8.40 -18.48
N GLY A 447 1.93 9.71 -18.36
CA GLY A 447 1.12 10.32 -17.31
C GLY A 447 -0.33 9.87 -17.47
N TYR A 448 -0.98 9.53 -16.36
CA TYR A 448 -2.40 9.18 -16.37
C TYR A 448 -3.22 10.40 -15.98
N GLY A 449 -4.13 10.83 -16.85
CA GLY A 449 -4.96 11.99 -16.57
C GLY A 449 -5.40 12.73 -17.82
N VAL A 450 -6.05 13.86 -17.59
CA VAL A 450 -6.35 14.89 -18.59
C VAL A 450 -5.43 16.06 -18.27
N ASP A 451 -4.85 16.69 -19.28
CA ASP A 451 -4.17 17.98 -19.12
C ASP A 451 -5.24 19.07 -19.04
N MET A 452 -5.57 19.50 -17.82
CA MET A 452 -6.63 20.48 -17.56
C MET A 452 -6.18 21.91 -17.75
N ASN A 453 -4.89 22.19 -17.54
CA ASN A 453 -4.34 23.54 -17.54
C ASN A 453 -3.66 23.90 -18.90
N GLY A 454 -3.51 22.94 -19.81
CA GLY A 454 -2.94 23.11 -21.13
C GLY A 454 -1.41 23.22 -21.16
N ASP A 455 -0.72 22.76 -20.12
CA ASP A 455 0.73 22.87 -19.99
C ASP A 455 1.51 21.71 -20.66
N GLY A 456 0.79 20.76 -21.26
CA GLY A 456 1.33 19.57 -21.91
C GLY A 456 1.59 18.40 -20.96
N ARG A 457 1.15 18.48 -19.69
CA ARG A 457 1.31 17.44 -18.66
C ARG A 457 -0.06 16.89 -18.25
N PRO A 458 -0.29 15.57 -18.32
CA PRO A 458 -1.52 14.98 -17.78
C PRO A 458 -1.62 15.13 -16.26
N ASP A 459 -2.76 15.61 -15.77
CA ASP A 459 -3.02 15.82 -14.34
C ASP A 459 -3.62 14.58 -13.66
N LEU A 460 -2.94 14.15 -12.60
CA LEU A 460 -3.41 13.07 -11.74
C LEU A 460 -4.78 13.43 -11.14
N GLY A 461 -5.66 12.45 -10.96
CA GLY A 461 -7.04 12.74 -10.53
C GLY A 461 -7.54 11.87 -9.38
N ARG A 462 -8.38 12.45 -8.51
CA ARG A 462 -9.21 11.74 -7.52
C ARG A 462 -10.67 12.14 -7.68
N ILE A 463 -11.63 11.26 -7.34
CA ILE A 463 -13.04 11.69 -7.29
C ILE A 463 -13.25 12.75 -6.20
N GLN A 464 -14.16 13.67 -6.45
CA GLN A 464 -14.58 14.64 -5.43
C GLN A 464 -15.30 13.93 -4.26
N ALA A 465 -15.24 14.50 -3.05
CA ALA A 465 -16.11 14.06 -1.97
C ALA A 465 -17.59 14.29 -2.36
N GLY A 466 -18.46 13.34 -2.03
CA GLY A 466 -19.86 13.37 -2.45
C GLY A 466 -20.54 12.02 -2.42
N SER A 467 -21.76 11.97 -2.94
CA SER A 467 -22.55 10.75 -3.06
C SER A 467 -22.56 10.23 -4.50
N TYR A 468 -22.37 8.92 -4.63
CA TYR A 468 -22.27 8.21 -5.89
C TYR A 468 -23.04 6.91 -5.82
N ARG A 469 -23.35 6.33 -6.97
CA ARG A 469 -23.92 4.98 -7.06
C ARG A 469 -22.95 4.08 -7.78
N TYR A 470 -22.67 2.92 -7.19
CA TYR A 470 -21.77 1.91 -7.75
C TYR A 470 -22.51 0.62 -8.01
N THR A 471 -22.22 0.01 -9.14
CA THR A 471 -22.80 -1.28 -9.54
C THR A 471 -21.69 -2.26 -9.93
N GLN A 472 -21.80 -3.48 -9.40
CA GLN A 472 -20.92 -4.60 -9.72
C GLN A 472 -21.02 -4.91 -11.20
N GLN A 473 -19.88 -5.02 -11.87
CA GLN A 473 -19.87 -5.34 -13.29
C GLN A 473 -19.82 -6.85 -13.53
N ALA A 474 -20.33 -7.28 -14.68
CA ALA A 474 -20.35 -8.70 -15.07
C ALA A 474 -18.98 -9.19 -15.54
N ASP A 475 -18.17 -8.29 -16.09
CA ASP A 475 -16.78 -8.53 -16.48
C ASP A 475 -15.83 -8.41 -15.28
N ARG A 476 -14.55 -8.66 -15.54
CA ARG A 476 -13.49 -8.64 -14.53
C ARG A 476 -12.54 -7.49 -14.78
N PHE A 477 -12.16 -6.77 -13.73
CA PHE A 477 -11.10 -5.76 -13.78
C PHE A 477 -9.89 -6.30 -13.03
N LEU A 478 -8.73 -6.35 -13.71
CA LEU A 478 -7.53 -7.02 -13.21
C LEU A 478 -7.80 -8.46 -12.72
N GLY A 479 -8.66 -9.18 -13.44
CA GLY A 479 -9.08 -10.55 -13.08
C GLY A 479 -10.11 -10.64 -11.94
N ASN A 480 -10.45 -9.54 -11.27
CA ASN A 480 -11.24 -9.52 -10.05
C ASN A 480 -12.63 -8.91 -10.22
N THR A 481 -13.51 -9.15 -9.23
CA THR A 481 -14.75 -8.39 -9.07
C THR A 481 -14.41 -6.92 -8.90
N TYR A 482 -15.23 -6.04 -9.47
CA TYR A 482 -15.12 -4.61 -9.26
C TYR A 482 -16.49 -3.95 -9.39
N PHE A 483 -16.57 -2.71 -8.92
CA PHE A 483 -17.76 -1.89 -9.03
C PHE A 483 -17.42 -0.64 -9.83
N ARG A 484 -18.32 -0.26 -10.73
CA ARG A 484 -18.20 0.92 -11.56
C ARG A 484 -19.29 1.92 -11.14
N PRO A 485 -19.00 3.24 -11.15
CA PRO A 485 -20.04 4.22 -10.89
C PRO A 485 -21.07 4.20 -12.03
N ASP A 486 -22.34 4.46 -11.69
CA ASP A 486 -23.44 4.43 -12.65
C ASP A 486 -23.47 5.68 -13.54
N SER A 487 -22.96 6.81 -13.04
CA SER A 487 -22.87 8.09 -13.72
C SER A 487 -21.45 8.65 -13.73
N THR A 488 -21.25 9.73 -14.48
CA THR A 488 -19.99 10.47 -14.50
C THR A 488 -19.65 11.03 -13.12
N THR A 489 -18.41 10.82 -12.70
CA THR A 489 -17.87 11.28 -11.41
C THR A 489 -17.00 12.52 -11.60
N PRO A 490 -17.34 13.68 -11.02
CA PRO A 490 -16.46 14.84 -11.01
C PRO A 490 -15.11 14.49 -10.35
N ALA A 491 -14.02 14.98 -10.93
CA ALA A 491 -12.68 14.69 -10.45
C ALA A 491 -11.95 15.97 -10.05
N GLN A 492 -11.21 15.91 -8.94
CA GLN A 492 -10.19 16.88 -8.59
C GLN A 492 -8.87 16.48 -9.26
N ARG A 493 -8.11 17.46 -9.73
CA ARG A 493 -6.92 17.31 -10.56
C ARG A 493 -5.76 18.09 -9.95
N ASP A 494 -4.61 17.43 -9.85
CA ASP A 494 -3.33 17.99 -9.38
C ASP A 494 -2.70 18.82 -10.51
N THR A 495 -3.26 20.00 -10.76
CA THR A 495 -2.92 20.87 -11.91
C THR A 495 -1.60 21.61 -11.75
N ASN A 496 -1.05 21.65 -10.54
CA ASN A 496 0.27 22.24 -10.29
C ASN A 496 1.37 21.16 -10.15
N GLY A 497 1.00 19.88 -10.13
CA GLY A 497 1.89 18.73 -10.05
C GLY A 497 2.64 18.62 -8.73
N ASP A 498 2.15 19.22 -7.64
CA ASP A 498 2.80 19.23 -6.33
C ASP A 498 2.41 18.01 -5.46
N GLY A 499 1.32 17.34 -5.83
CA GLY A 499 0.87 16.07 -5.24
C GLY A 499 -0.17 16.27 -4.15
N ARG A 500 -0.71 17.47 -4.07
CA ARG A 500 -1.86 17.80 -3.25
C ARG A 500 -3.03 18.07 -4.18
N PHE A 501 -4.22 18.01 -3.60
CA PHE A 501 -5.48 18.26 -4.29
C PHE A 501 -6.22 19.33 -3.50
N ASP A 502 -5.73 20.56 -3.62
CA ASP A 502 -6.09 21.67 -2.73
C ASP A 502 -6.44 22.95 -3.51
N ALA A 503 -6.59 24.07 -2.81
CA ALA A 503 -6.99 25.34 -3.41
C ALA A 503 -5.93 25.92 -4.38
N ASN A 504 -4.70 25.45 -4.34
CA ASN A 504 -3.63 25.85 -5.26
C ASN A 504 -3.80 25.22 -6.65
N ASP A 505 -4.65 24.20 -6.78
CA ASP A 505 -5.04 23.61 -8.06
C ASP A 505 -6.05 24.48 -8.82
N ARG A 506 -5.54 25.56 -9.42
CA ARG A 506 -6.37 26.47 -10.21
C ARG A 506 -6.98 25.73 -11.40
N ASN A 507 -8.30 25.79 -11.50
CA ASN A 507 -9.09 25.02 -12.49
C ASN A 507 -8.98 23.49 -12.34
N GLY A 508 -8.52 22.98 -11.20
CA GLY A 508 -8.39 21.55 -10.93
C GLY A 508 -9.69 20.79 -10.75
N LEU A 509 -10.86 21.42 -10.92
CA LEU A 509 -12.14 20.70 -10.90
C LEU A 509 -12.55 20.31 -12.33
N ASP A 510 -12.33 19.05 -12.66
CA ASP A 510 -12.81 18.42 -13.88
C ASP A 510 -14.29 18.04 -13.74
N ARG A 511 -15.18 18.94 -14.22
CA ARG A 511 -16.64 18.74 -14.20
C ARG A 511 -17.12 17.75 -15.27
N THR A 512 -16.34 17.55 -16.33
CA THR A 512 -16.53 16.45 -17.28
C THR A 512 -16.13 15.10 -16.68
N GLY A 513 -15.31 15.15 -15.63
CA GLY A 513 -15.03 14.09 -14.68
C GLY A 513 -14.06 13.05 -15.20
N ALA A 514 -13.74 12.09 -14.33
CA ALA A 514 -13.11 10.84 -14.75
C ALA A 514 -14.09 9.92 -15.51
N GLY A 515 -15.25 10.42 -15.93
CA GLY A 515 -16.34 9.61 -16.46
C GLY A 515 -16.73 8.53 -15.46
N ARG A 516 -16.75 7.29 -15.95
CA ARG A 516 -17.03 6.08 -15.16
C ARG A 516 -15.78 5.25 -14.87
N SER A 517 -14.59 5.87 -14.92
CA SER A 517 -13.30 5.16 -14.81
C SER A 517 -12.78 5.03 -13.37
N MET A 518 -13.43 5.68 -12.40
CA MET A 518 -13.07 5.61 -10.98
C MET A 518 -13.79 4.43 -10.35
N LEU A 519 -13.11 3.29 -10.28
CA LEU A 519 -13.71 2.01 -9.90
C LEU A 519 -13.49 1.73 -8.41
N ILE A 520 -14.36 0.92 -7.80
CA ILE A 520 -14.05 0.22 -6.55
C ILE A 520 -13.48 -1.15 -6.89
N HIS A 521 -12.19 -1.40 -6.63
CA HIS A 521 -11.53 -2.66 -6.98
C HIS A 521 -10.47 -3.11 -5.96
N GLN A 522 -10.04 -4.35 -6.13
CA GLN A 522 -8.93 -4.91 -5.36
C GLN A 522 -7.59 -4.30 -5.78
N GLY A 523 -6.80 -3.86 -4.81
CA GLY A 523 -5.37 -3.60 -4.96
C GLY A 523 -4.50 -4.72 -4.36
N GLY A 524 -3.19 -4.55 -4.45
CA GLY A 524 -2.19 -5.46 -3.91
C GLY A 524 -1.94 -5.27 -2.41
N ALA A 525 -0.96 -5.99 -1.86
CA ALA A 525 -0.62 -5.89 -0.43
C ALA A 525 0.01 -4.54 -0.04
N SER A 526 0.75 -3.91 -0.96
CA SER A 526 1.48 -2.65 -0.75
C SER A 526 1.40 -1.70 -1.94
N ASN A 527 0.55 -2.01 -2.92
CA ASN A 527 0.33 -1.19 -4.10
C ASN A 527 -1.15 -1.15 -4.42
N THR A 528 -1.71 0.05 -4.46
CA THR A 528 -3.14 0.24 -4.65
C THR A 528 -3.55 0.08 -6.10
N TRP A 529 -2.60 0.11 -7.05
CA TRP A 529 -2.80 0.08 -8.50
C TRP A 529 -3.86 1.08 -8.97
N SER A 530 -3.87 2.25 -8.33
CA SER A 530 -4.91 3.24 -8.50
C SER A 530 -4.36 4.52 -9.09
N ALA A 531 -4.87 4.93 -10.25
CA ALA A 531 -4.71 6.29 -10.77
C ALA A 531 -5.88 7.21 -10.36
N GLY A 532 -6.60 6.85 -9.28
CA GLY A 532 -7.74 7.62 -8.74
C GLY A 532 -8.96 6.77 -8.32
N CYS A 533 -8.91 5.46 -8.59
CA CYS A 533 -9.85 4.45 -8.12
C CYS A 533 -9.87 4.32 -6.58
N GLN A 534 -10.94 3.70 -6.10
CA GLN A 534 -11.20 3.38 -4.71
C GLN A 534 -10.77 1.94 -4.52
N THR A 535 -9.80 1.69 -3.66
CA THR A 535 -9.18 0.37 -3.60
C THR A 535 -9.07 -0.13 -2.18
N LEU A 536 -9.18 -1.44 -2.03
CA LEU A 536 -8.94 -2.15 -0.78
C LEU A 536 -7.89 -3.23 -1.03
N ALA A 537 -7.08 -3.54 -0.02
CA ALA A 537 -6.14 -4.64 -0.10
C ALA A 537 -6.87 -5.98 -0.34
N GLY A 538 -6.23 -6.96 -0.99
CA GLY A 538 -6.89 -8.22 -1.41
C GLY A 538 -7.78 -8.91 -0.38
N ALA A 539 -7.27 -9.12 0.85
CA ALA A 539 -8.05 -9.76 1.91
C ALA A 539 -9.25 -8.91 2.37
N ASP A 540 -9.07 -7.59 2.44
CA ASP A 540 -10.11 -6.64 2.83
C ASP A 540 -11.15 -6.46 1.72
N PHE A 541 -10.75 -6.49 0.44
CA PHE A 541 -11.67 -6.41 -0.69
C PHE A 541 -12.63 -7.59 -0.73
N ASN A 542 -12.14 -8.81 -0.53
CA ASN A 542 -12.98 -10.00 -0.45
C ASN A 542 -13.95 -9.93 0.73
N SER A 543 -13.47 -9.44 1.87
CA SER A 543 -14.29 -9.22 3.07
C SER A 543 -15.33 -8.12 2.88
N PHE A 544 -15.00 -7.07 2.13
CA PHE A 544 -15.90 -6.00 1.71
C PHE A 544 -17.02 -6.52 0.81
N VAL A 545 -16.69 -7.31 -0.22
CA VAL A 545 -17.68 -7.95 -1.09
C VAL A 545 -18.59 -8.90 -0.29
N ALA A 546 -18.03 -9.66 0.66
CA ALA A 546 -18.82 -10.51 1.55
C ALA A 546 -19.73 -9.68 2.46
N ALA A 547 -19.25 -8.54 2.97
CA ALA A 547 -20.02 -7.63 3.80
C ALA A 547 -21.20 -7.01 3.05
N LEU A 548 -21.11 -6.82 1.72
CA LEU A 548 -22.25 -6.42 0.88
C LEU A 548 -23.34 -7.50 0.81
N GLY A 549 -23.04 -8.77 1.13
CA GLY A 549 -24.04 -9.83 1.27
C GLY A 549 -24.91 -10.04 0.02
N GLY A 550 -24.30 -9.99 -1.16
CA GLY A 550 -24.98 -10.17 -2.44
C GLY A 550 -25.60 -8.90 -3.04
N GLN A 551 -25.59 -7.77 -2.33
CA GLN A 551 -26.03 -6.49 -2.89
C GLN A 551 -25.05 -6.03 -3.98
N ARG A 552 -25.51 -6.09 -5.24
CA ARG A 552 -24.68 -5.77 -6.42
C ARG A 552 -24.66 -4.29 -6.79
N SER A 553 -25.52 -3.47 -6.19
CA SER A 553 -25.56 -2.02 -6.40
C SER A 553 -25.82 -1.31 -5.08
N PHE A 554 -25.04 -0.27 -4.77
CA PHE A 554 -25.10 0.44 -3.50
C PHE A 554 -24.82 1.94 -3.69
N SER A 555 -25.36 2.72 -2.75
CA SER A 555 -24.97 4.12 -2.57
C SER A 555 -23.61 4.18 -1.88
N TYR A 556 -22.73 5.04 -2.37
CA TYR A 556 -21.37 5.28 -1.90
C TYR A 556 -21.24 6.75 -1.48
N VAL A 557 -20.92 7.00 -0.21
CA VAL A 557 -20.77 8.34 0.35
C VAL A 557 -19.30 8.55 0.71
N LEU A 558 -18.63 9.46 0.02
CA LEU A 558 -17.23 9.80 0.25
C LEU A 558 -17.13 11.16 0.96
N VAL A 559 -16.36 11.21 2.04
CA VAL A 559 -16.15 12.39 2.88
C VAL A 559 -14.66 12.59 3.12
N ASN A 560 -14.16 13.83 3.09
CA ASN A 560 -12.79 14.14 3.50
C ASN A 560 -12.75 14.25 5.04
N ALA A 561 -11.94 13.42 5.70
CA ALA A 561 -11.92 13.25 7.14
C ALA A 561 -11.23 14.40 7.89
N ASN A 562 -10.36 15.15 7.22
CA ASN A 562 -9.71 16.38 7.72
C ASN A 562 -9.57 17.36 6.55
N PRO A 563 -10.48 18.35 6.40
CA PRO A 563 -10.38 19.38 5.38
C PRO A 563 -9.30 20.44 5.67
#